data_AF-A0A355F039-F1
#
_entry.id   AF-A0A355F039-F1
#
_cell.length_a   1.000
_cell.length_b   1.000
_cell.length_c   1.000
_cell.angle_alpha   90.00
_cell.angle_beta   90.00
_cell.angle_gamma   90.00
#
_symmetry.space_group_name_H-M   'P 1'
#
loop_
_entity.id
_entity.type
_entity.pdbx_description
1 polymer ?
#
loop_
_entity_poly.entity_id
_entity_poly.type
_entity_poly.pdbx_seq_one_letter_code
_entity_poly.pdbx_strand_id
1 'polypeptide(L)'
;MPAIAPAAPKKSRGGFFLGIGCGAVIAVLGLYSLGTWLSEKDAADTPNTAETPGAAETSTGETTTPPQETVPVTESADGVAGTFVKTWVDHNIQDDGRSGMLIHAHFVIEGARQDSCQATAYFHYENGEILKNFDDDFGTPNGQVAVWDNFTPEYDSTEFEDFKLFIPYDELHMAVGHHELKFNLQLHHLPSGTMVVESPFESFTLDQK
;
A
#
# COMPACT_ATOMS: atom_id res chain seq x y z
N MET A 1 11.83 7.02 31.70
CA MET A 1 11.31 7.89 30.62
C MET A 1 9.85 7.53 30.46
N PRO A 2 8.88 8.46 30.51
CA PRO A 2 7.49 8.05 30.34
C PRO A 2 7.26 7.71 28.86
N ALA A 3 6.81 6.48 28.60
CA ALA A 3 6.25 6.12 27.31
C ALA A 3 4.97 6.95 27.14
N ILE A 4 4.99 7.88 26.18
CA ILE A 4 3.83 8.68 25.82
C ILE A 4 3.12 7.88 24.74
N ALA A 5 1.93 7.37 25.06
CA ALA A 5 1.07 6.74 24.08
C ALA A 5 0.75 7.76 22.97
N PRO A 6 1.08 7.50 21.69
CA PRO A 6 0.56 8.31 20.60
C PRO A 6 -0.97 8.18 20.56
N ALA A 7 -1.67 9.30 20.65
CA ALA A 7 -3.13 9.37 20.53
C ALA A 7 -3.54 8.76 19.19
N ALA A 8 -4.44 7.78 19.07
CA ALA A 8 -4.89 7.27 17.75
C ALA A 8 -5.36 8.41 16.82
N PRO A 9 -5.12 8.40 15.49
CA PRO A 9 -5.81 9.34 14.63
C PRO A 9 -7.30 9.09 14.77
N LYS A 10 -8.10 10.15 14.61
CA LYS A 10 -9.56 10.04 14.68
C LYS A 10 -9.99 9.06 13.60
N LYS A 11 -10.44 7.86 14.02
CA LYS A 11 -10.98 6.77 13.20
C LYS A 11 -11.61 7.29 11.91
N SER A 12 -10.99 6.99 10.77
CA SER A 12 -11.76 6.78 9.53
C SER A 12 -12.75 5.67 9.85
N ARG A 13 -14.04 6.02 9.97
CA ARG A 13 -15.10 5.08 10.28
C ARG A 13 -15.32 4.23 9.03
N GLY A 14 -14.53 3.16 8.90
CA GLY A 14 -14.73 2.12 7.88
C GLY A 14 -16.18 1.65 7.87
N GLY A 15 -16.90 2.00 6.81
CA GLY A 15 -18.24 1.52 6.53
C GLY A 15 -18.21 0.02 6.24
N PHE A 16 -18.76 -0.75 7.17
CA PHE A 16 -19.05 -2.18 7.02
C PHE A 16 -20.16 -2.36 5.97
N PHE A 17 -19.81 -2.57 4.69
CA PHE A 17 -20.79 -3.01 3.68
C PHE A 17 -20.92 -4.53 3.72
N LEU A 18 -21.85 -5.01 4.54
CA LEU A 18 -22.39 -6.36 4.47
C LEU A 18 -23.80 -6.28 3.90
N GLY A 19 -24.07 -6.96 2.78
CA GLY A 19 -25.45 -7.25 2.38
C GLY A 19 -25.73 -7.26 0.89
N ILE A 20 -25.57 -8.43 0.29
CA ILE A 20 -26.09 -8.85 -1.01
C ILE A 20 -27.60 -8.60 -1.10
N GLY A 21 -28.07 -8.12 -2.26
CA GLY A 21 -29.50 -7.97 -2.55
C GLY A 21 -29.79 -7.76 -4.03
N CYS A 22 -29.88 -8.87 -4.76
CA CYS A 22 -30.47 -9.06 -6.09
C CYS A 22 -31.59 -8.07 -6.49
N GLY A 23 -31.66 -7.73 -7.79
CA GLY A 23 -32.92 -7.26 -8.38
C GLY A 23 -32.77 -6.57 -9.73
N ALA A 24 -32.82 -7.35 -10.80
CA ALA A 24 -32.81 -6.90 -12.19
C ALA A 24 -33.98 -5.98 -12.57
N VAL A 25 -33.77 -5.04 -13.51
CA VAL A 25 -34.73 -4.77 -14.60
C VAL A 25 -33.98 -4.32 -15.86
N ILE A 26 -34.17 -5.10 -16.93
CA ILE A 26 -33.84 -4.85 -18.33
C ILE A 26 -34.97 -4.03 -18.97
N ALA A 27 -34.64 -3.07 -19.85
CA ALA A 27 -35.37 -2.68 -21.10
C ALA A 27 -34.96 -1.25 -21.54
N VAL A 28 -34.88 -0.82 -22.80
CA VAL A 28 -35.05 -1.39 -24.15
C VAL A 28 -34.54 -0.32 -25.15
N LEU A 29 -33.82 -0.78 -26.19
CA LEU A 29 -33.73 -0.34 -27.60
C LEU A 29 -33.74 1.16 -28.00
N GLY A 30 -32.72 1.52 -28.78
CA GLY A 30 -32.74 2.60 -29.77
C GLY A 30 -31.80 2.28 -30.95
N LEU A 31 -32.36 1.71 -32.01
CA LEU A 31 -31.74 1.42 -33.32
C LEU A 31 -31.80 2.66 -34.25
N TYR A 32 -31.11 2.54 -35.39
CA TYR A 32 -30.95 3.44 -36.55
C TYR A 32 -29.69 4.33 -36.48
N SER A 33 -28.76 4.32 -37.45
CA SER A 33 -28.85 3.97 -38.87
C SER A 33 -27.48 3.58 -39.48
N LEU A 34 -27.51 2.60 -40.39
CA LEU A 34 -26.44 2.23 -41.32
C LEU A 34 -26.15 3.36 -42.34
N GLY A 35 -24.88 3.54 -42.67
CA GLY A 35 -24.40 4.34 -43.80
C GLY A 35 -23.00 3.90 -44.22
N THR A 36 -22.96 2.97 -45.17
CA THR A 36 -21.78 2.44 -45.89
C THR A 36 -21.11 3.51 -46.76
N TRP A 37 -19.77 3.54 -46.83
CA TRP A 37 -19.06 3.61 -48.12
C TRP A 37 -17.60 3.15 -48.00
N LEU A 38 -17.17 2.48 -49.06
CA LEU A 38 -16.06 1.56 -49.24
C LEU A 38 -14.98 2.23 -50.10
N SER A 39 -13.69 1.96 -49.88
CA SER A 39 -12.67 2.19 -50.90
C SER A 39 -11.59 1.12 -50.80
N GLU A 40 -11.63 0.20 -51.76
CA GLU A 40 -10.64 -0.85 -51.98
C GLU A 40 -10.08 -0.69 -53.40
N LYS A 41 -8.76 -0.90 -53.55
CA LYS A 41 -8.10 -1.27 -54.80
C LYS A 41 -6.94 -2.20 -54.45
N ASP A 42 -7.22 -3.51 -54.59
CA ASP A 42 -6.52 -4.54 -55.38
C ASP A 42 -5.00 -4.35 -55.63
N ALA A 43 -4.13 -5.38 -55.62
CA ALA A 43 -4.32 -6.81 -55.88
C ALA A 43 -3.11 -7.64 -55.40
N ALA A 44 -3.38 -8.92 -55.09
CA ALA A 44 -2.66 -10.18 -55.42
C ALA A 44 -1.11 -10.26 -55.22
N ASP A 45 -0.52 -11.33 -54.69
CA ASP A 45 -0.81 -12.75 -54.99
C ASP A 45 -0.18 -13.69 -53.94
N THR A 46 -0.87 -14.79 -53.65
CA THR A 46 -0.44 -16.02 -52.91
C THR A 46 0.11 -17.05 -53.94
N PRO A 47 0.61 -18.30 -53.63
CA PRO A 47 0.38 -19.13 -52.43
C PRO A 47 1.54 -20.03 -51.91
N ASN A 48 1.42 -20.38 -50.62
CA ASN A 48 1.47 -21.72 -49.98
C ASN A 48 2.52 -22.78 -50.41
N THR A 49 3.22 -23.39 -49.44
CA THR A 49 3.15 -24.84 -49.11
C THR A 49 3.99 -25.17 -47.86
N ALA A 50 3.43 -26.07 -47.05
CA ALA A 50 3.87 -26.60 -45.77
C ALA A 50 5.17 -27.42 -45.81
N GLU A 51 5.81 -27.62 -44.64
CA GLU A 51 6.17 -28.95 -44.12
C GLU A 51 6.70 -28.88 -42.66
N THR A 52 6.36 -29.92 -41.90
CA THR A 52 6.76 -30.38 -40.54
C THR A 52 7.01 -31.89 -40.73
N PRO A 53 7.92 -32.65 -40.05
CA PRO A 53 8.40 -32.55 -38.64
C PRO A 53 9.91 -32.87 -38.42
N GLY A 54 10.41 -32.77 -37.18
CA GLY A 54 11.65 -33.48 -36.81
C GLY A 54 12.29 -33.16 -35.45
N ALA A 55 12.04 -34.05 -34.48
CA ALA A 55 12.93 -34.49 -33.38
C ALA A 55 13.33 -33.53 -32.22
N ALA A 56 12.66 -33.77 -31.09
CA ALA A 56 13.16 -33.99 -29.72
C ALA A 56 14.50 -33.39 -29.28
N GLU A 57 14.48 -32.61 -28.18
CA GLU A 57 15.35 -32.79 -27.02
C GLU A 57 14.60 -32.42 -25.71
N THR A 58 14.68 -33.33 -24.74
CA THR A 58 14.30 -33.11 -23.34
C THR A 58 15.50 -32.50 -22.62
N SER A 59 15.33 -31.38 -21.90
CA SER A 59 16.26 -31.00 -20.83
C SER A 59 15.57 -30.17 -19.76
N THR A 60 15.61 -30.70 -18.54
CA THR A 60 15.25 -30.07 -17.27
C THR A 60 16.24 -28.95 -16.95
N GLY A 61 15.76 -27.75 -16.63
CA GLY A 61 16.59 -26.63 -16.19
C GLY A 61 15.78 -25.67 -15.33
N GLU A 62 16.21 -25.53 -14.08
CA GLU A 62 15.53 -24.86 -12.98
C GLU A 62 15.24 -23.36 -13.22
N THR A 63 14.07 -22.93 -12.75
CA THR A 63 13.70 -21.52 -12.61
C THR A 63 14.48 -20.92 -11.43
N THR A 64 15.59 -20.23 -11.70
CA THR A 64 16.26 -19.40 -10.70
C THR A 64 15.45 -18.11 -10.50
N THR A 65 14.67 -18.09 -9.43
CA THR A 65 14.10 -16.85 -8.86
C THR A 65 15.26 -16.00 -8.31
N PRO A 66 15.35 -14.69 -8.61
CA PRO A 66 16.35 -13.82 -7.99
C PRO A 66 16.13 -13.74 -6.47
N PRO A 67 17.19 -13.66 -5.65
CA PRO A 67 17.07 -13.60 -4.20
C PRO A 67 16.25 -12.36 -3.78
N GLN A 68 15.15 -12.57 -3.07
CA GLN A 68 14.44 -11.48 -2.40
C GLN A 68 15.32 -10.92 -1.29
N GLU A 69 15.52 -9.61 -1.31
CA GLU A 69 16.27 -8.86 -0.30
C GLU A 69 15.61 -9.04 1.07
N THR A 70 16.18 -9.92 1.90
CA THR A 70 15.70 -10.20 3.24
C THR A 70 16.01 -9.01 4.13
N VAL A 71 14.98 -8.22 4.46
CA VAL A 71 15.06 -7.18 5.49
C VAL A 71 15.43 -7.85 6.83
N PRO A 72 16.40 -7.31 7.60
CA PRO A 72 16.85 -7.95 8.84
C PRO A 72 15.75 -7.98 9.91
N VAL A 73 15.50 -9.16 10.47
CA VAL A 73 14.71 -9.33 11.70
C VAL A 73 15.39 -8.53 12.81
N THR A 74 14.70 -7.51 13.33
CA THR A 74 15.15 -6.76 14.50
C THR A 74 14.28 -7.21 15.67
N GLU A 75 14.84 -8.03 16.56
CA GLU A 75 14.18 -8.37 17.82
C GLU A 75 14.25 -7.18 18.77
N SER A 76 13.12 -6.80 19.38
CA SER A 76 13.10 -5.86 20.48
C SER A 76 13.46 -6.53 21.80
N ALA A 77 14.04 -5.75 22.71
CA ALA A 77 14.62 -6.23 23.98
C ALA A 77 13.62 -6.94 24.92
N ASP A 78 12.33 -6.86 24.61
CA ASP A 78 11.17 -7.40 25.31
C ASP A 78 10.63 -8.72 24.73
N GLY A 79 11.34 -9.35 23.79
CA GLY A 79 10.96 -10.65 23.20
C GLY A 79 9.87 -10.54 22.13
N VAL A 80 9.56 -9.31 21.71
CA VAL A 80 8.70 -9.02 20.57
C VAL A 80 9.57 -8.83 19.33
N ALA A 81 9.20 -9.48 18.24
CA ALA A 81 9.90 -9.37 16.97
C ALA A 81 8.91 -9.00 15.86
N GLY A 82 9.42 -8.36 14.81
CA GLY A 82 8.61 -7.99 13.66
C GLY A 82 9.39 -8.10 12.36
N THR A 83 8.68 -8.28 11.27
CA THR A 83 9.26 -8.29 9.91
C THR A 83 8.27 -7.69 8.93
N PHE A 84 8.71 -6.68 8.20
CA PHE A 84 7.98 -6.20 7.03
C PHE A 84 8.29 -7.10 5.83
N VAL A 85 7.24 -7.63 5.21
CA VAL A 85 7.33 -8.42 3.98
C VAL A 85 7.24 -7.49 2.76
N LYS A 86 6.31 -6.53 2.79
CA LYS A 86 6.08 -5.59 1.68
C LYS A 86 5.36 -4.33 2.15
N THR A 87 5.71 -3.20 1.54
CA THR A 87 4.94 -1.96 1.62
C THR A 87 4.58 -1.50 0.21
N TRP A 88 3.39 -0.93 0.02
CA TRP A 88 3.01 -0.27 -1.24
C TRP A 88 1.95 0.81 -1.01
N VAL A 89 1.69 1.62 -2.03
CA VAL A 89 0.80 2.78 -1.92
C VAL A 89 -0.15 2.85 -3.11
N ASP A 90 -1.42 3.11 -2.81
CA ASP A 90 -2.40 3.57 -3.80
C ASP A 90 -2.56 5.10 -3.69
N HIS A 91 -2.42 5.79 -4.82
CA HIS A 91 -2.51 7.24 -4.89
C HIS A 91 -3.91 7.73 -5.26
N ASN A 92 -4.21 8.97 -4.87
CA ASN A 92 -5.46 9.67 -5.21
C ASN A 92 -6.72 8.92 -4.73
N ILE A 93 -6.62 8.32 -3.55
CA ILE A 93 -7.75 7.67 -2.88
C ILE A 93 -8.64 8.75 -2.25
N GLN A 94 -9.96 8.58 -2.40
CA GLN A 94 -10.96 9.41 -1.75
C GLN A 94 -11.44 8.74 -0.47
N ASP A 95 -11.22 9.36 0.69
CA ASP A 95 -11.82 8.95 1.97
C ASP A 95 -12.42 10.17 2.67
N ASP A 96 -13.67 10.03 3.14
CA ASP A 96 -14.46 11.10 3.78
C ASP A 96 -14.39 12.47 3.07
N GLY A 97 -14.40 12.46 1.74
CA GLY A 97 -14.36 13.68 0.91
C GLY A 97 -12.98 14.32 0.75
N ARG A 98 -11.93 13.72 1.29
CA ARG A 98 -10.54 14.16 1.17
C ARG A 98 -9.77 13.28 0.19
N SER A 99 -8.90 13.89 -0.60
CA SER A 99 -7.96 13.19 -1.47
C SER A 99 -6.67 12.88 -0.70
N GLY A 100 -6.20 11.66 -0.79
CA GLY A 100 -4.99 11.22 -0.11
C GLY A 100 -4.34 10.01 -0.76
N MET A 101 -3.45 9.38 -0.02
CA MET A 101 -2.89 8.08 -0.36
C MET A 101 -3.29 7.03 0.67
N LEU A 102 -3.48 5.80 0.20
CA LEU A 102 -3.68 4.63 1.04
C LEU A 102 -2.37 3.84 1.07
N ILE A 103 -1.76 3.77 2.24
CA ILE A 103 -0.54 3.01 2.51
C ILE A 103 -0.96 1.61 2.93
N HIS A 104 -0.36 0.62 2.30
CA HIS A 104 -0.55 -0.78 2.58
C HIS A 104 0.73 -1.38 3.14
N ALA A 105 0.60 -2.21 4.16
CA ALA A 105 1.71 -2.92 4.76
C ALA A 105 1.36 -4.40 4.95
N HIS A 106 2.27 -5.26 4.48
CA HIS A 106 2.31 -6.68 4.76
C HIS A 106 3.45 -6.94 5.76
N PHE A 107 3.11 -7.41 6.96
CA PHE A 107 4.09 -7.70 8.01
C PHE A 107 3.68 -8.88 8.90
N VAL A 108 4.67 -9.43 9.59
CA VAL A 108 4.52 -10.45 10.63
C VAL A 108 5.00 -9.85 11.95
N ILE A 109 4.27 -10.10 13.03
CA ILE A 109 4.67 -9.75 14.40
C ILE A 109 4.61 -10.98 15.29
N GLU A 110 5.62 -11.14 16.13
CA GLU A 110 5.80 -12.28 17.02
C GLU A 110 5.98 -11.82 18.47
N GLY A 111 5.47 -12.60 19.43
CA GLY A 111 5.64 -12.35 20.86
C GLY A 111 4.75 -11.26 21.45
N ALA A 112 3.82 -10.69 20.68
CA ALA A 112 2.92 -9.59 21.11
C ALA A 112 1.44 -10.01 21.22
N ARG A 113 1.17 -11.28 21.53
CA ARG A 113 -0.21 -11.81 21.59
C ARG A 113 -1.03 -11.07 22.65
N GLN A 114 -2.20 -10.58 22.25
CA GLN A 114 -3.14 -9.80 23.09
C GLN A 114 -2.59 -8.45 23.58
N ASP A 115 -1.39 -8.08 23.20
CA ASP A 115 -0.83 -6.77 23.51
C ASP A 115 -1.28 -5.74 22.47
N SER A 116 -1.42 -4.48 22.91
CA SER A 116 -1.73 -3.39 22.01
C SER A 116 -0.47 -2.99 21.26
N CYS A 117 -0.53 -3.04 19.94
CA CYS A 117 0.52 -2.59 19.03
C CYS A 117 0.02 -1.42 18.19
N GLN A 118 0.96 -0.75 17.52
CA GLN A 118 0.67 0.32 16.59
C GLN A 118 1.57 0.22 15.38
N ALA A 119 0.99 0.42 14.19
CA ALA A 119 1.75 0.62 12.96
C ALA A 119 1.68 2.11 12.60
N THR A 120 2.84 2.74 12.43
CA THR A 120 2.96 4.19 12.21
C THR A 120 3.79 4.46 10.97
N ALA A 121 3.25 5.21 10.01
CA ALA A 121 4.00 5.74 8.88
C ALA A 121 4.53 7.15 9.22
N TYR A 122 5.84 7.35 9.12
CA TYR A 122 6.51 8.63 9.35
C TYR A 122 6.95 9.25 8.03
N PHE A 123 6.68 10.54 7.83
CA PHE A 123 6.94 11.22 6.56
C PHE A 123 8.19 12.09 6.62
N HIS A 124 8.92 12.11 5.51
CA HIS A 124 10.19 12.79 5.33
C HIS A 124 10.25 13.45 3.95
N TYR A 125 11.02 14.52 3.86
CA TYR A 125 11.55 14.98 2.58
C TYR A 125 12.47 13.91 1.99
N GLU A 126 12.68 13.95 0.66
CA GLU A 126 13.59 13.04 -0.03
C GLU A 126 14.99 12.97 0.63
N ASN A 127 15.51 14.13 1.09
CA ASN A 127 16.79 14.26 1.78
C ASN A 127 16.84 13.58 3.17
N GLY A 128 15.72 13.08 3.69
CA GLY A 128 15.59 12.42 4.99
C GLY A 128 15.18 13.33 6.15
N GLU A 129 15.12 14.64 5.95
CA GLU A 129 14.59 15.56 6.96
C GLU A 129 13.11 15.26 7.23
N ILE A 130 12.70 15.39 8.49
CA ILE A 130 11.31 15.14 8.88
C ILE A 130 10.37 16.13 8.20
N LEU A 131 9.21 15.65 7.79
CA LEU A 131 8.11 16.50 7.37
C LEU A 131 7.46 17.09 8.63
N LYS A 132 7.36 18.41 8.74
CA LYS A 132 6.80 19.05 9.94
C LYS A 132 5.28 19.16 9.86
N ASN A 133 4.63 18.85 10.97
CA ASN A 133 3.20 19.05 11.14
C ASN A 133 2.89 20.44 11.73
N PHE A 134 1.76 21.04 11.35
CA PHE A 134 1.40 22.41 11.77
C PHE A 134 0.00 22.56 12.39
N ASP A 135 -0.85 21.52 12.36
CA ASP A 135 -2.26 21.57 12.78
C ASP A 135 -2.67 20.46 13.77
N ASP A 136 -1.70 19.68 14.24
CA ASP A 136 -1.80 18.62 15.27
C ASP A 136 -2.75 17.44 14.99
N ASP A 137 -3.39 17.34 13.82
CA ASP A 137 -4.30 16.22 13.51
C ASP A 137 -3.54 14.96 13.03
N PHE A 138 -2.39 15.12 12.34
CA PHE A 138 -1.50 14.04 11.87
C PHE A 138 -0.06 14.24 12.35
N GLY A 139 0.09 14.76 13.58
CA GLY A 139 1.38 15.10 14.17
C GLY A 139 1.80 14.13 15.27
N THR A 140 3.08 13.77 15.29
CA THR A 140 3.73 13.18 16.46
C THR A 140 3.98 14.26 17.54
N PRO A 141 4.23 13.89 18.81
CA PRO A 141 4.55 14.86 19.86
C PRO A 141 5.79 15.74 19.60
N ASN A 142 6.71 15.29 18.73
CA ASN A 142 7.87 16.06 18.28
C ASN A 142 7.61 16.89 17.00
N GLY A 143 6.36 16.95 16.54
CA GLY A 143 5.93 17.79 15.42
C GLY A 143 6.26 17.24 14.04
N GLN A 144 6.47 15.93 13.90
CA GLN A 144 6.63 15.26 12.61
C GLN A 144 5.26 14.81 12.09
N VAL A 145 5.04 14.88 10.78
CA VAL A 145 3.86 14.28 10.13
C VAL A 145 3.93 12.76 10.23
N ALA A 146 2.88 12.15 10.75
CA ALA A 146 2.71 10.72 10.80
C ALA A 146 1.23 10.32 10.71
N VAL A 147 0.97 9.10 10.25
CA VAL A 147 -0.34 8.43 10.36
C VAL A 147 -0.14 7.08 10.99
N TRP A 148 -1.07 6.63 11.83
CA TRP A 148 -0.96 5.35 12.52
C TRP A 148 -2.30 4.69 12.75
N ASP A 149 -2.31 3.39 13.02
CA ASP A 149 -3.48 2.73 13.58
C ASP A 149 -3.05 1.61 14.52
N ASN A 150 -3.91 1.32 15.48
CA ASN A 150 -3.63 0.34 16.51
C ASN A 150 -4.14 -1.03 16.08
N PHE A 151 -3.40 -2.07 16.45
CA PHE A 151 -3.80 -3.45 16.23
C PHE A 151 -3.46 -4.32 17.44
N THR A 152 -4.08 -5.49 17.53
CA THR A 152 -3.85 -6.45 18.60
C THR A 152 -3.72 -7.84 18.01
N PRO A 153 -2.53 -8.46 18.04
CA PRO A 153 -2.33 -9.84 17.56
C PRO A 153 -3.17 -10.84 18.36
N GLU A 154 -3.89 -11.73 17.67
CA GLU A 154 -4.68 -12.78 18.33
C GLU A 154 -3.83 -13.99 18.74
N TYR A 155 -2.70 -14.18 18.06
CA TYR A 155 -1.79 -15.31 18.18
C TYR A 155 -0.35 -14.86 18.44
N ASP A 156 0.48 -15.79 18.94
CA ASP A 156 1.89 -15.51 19.27
C ASP A 156 2.71 -15.08 18.04
N SER A 157 2.40 -15.62 16.86
CA SER A 157 2.87 -15.13 15.56
C SER A 157 1.63 -14.79 14.74
N THR A 158 1.51 -13.53 14.32
CA THR A 158 0.35 -13.03 13.58
C THR A 158 0.82 -12.27 12.35
N GLU A 159 0.24 -12.62 11.20
CA GLU A 159 0.50 -11.98 9.91
C GLU A 159 -0.63 -11.03 9.55
N PHE A 160 -0.27 -9.83 9.11
CA PHE A 160 -1.16 -8.85 8.53
C PHE A 160 -0.79 -8.71 7.07
N GLU A 161 -1.58 -9.30 6.17
CA GLU A 161 -1.29 -9.29 4.72
C GLU A 161 -1.56 -7.93 4.05
N ASP A 162 -2.47 -7.13 4.61
CA ASP A 162 -2.94 -5.87 4.04
C ASP A 162 -3.42 -4.89 5.13
N PHE A 163 -2.49 -4.41 5.95
CA PHE A 163 -2.75 -3.36 6.93
C PHE A 163 -2.79 -1.98 6.26
N LYS A 164 -3.82 -1.18 6.54
CA LYS A 164 -4.11 0.06 5.79
C LYS A 164 -4.03 1.30 6.65
N LEU A 165 -3.32 2.32 6.14
CA LEU A 165 -3.26 3.65 6.71
C LEU A 165 -3.60 4.67 5.62
N PHE A 166 -4.58 5.54 5.87
CA PHE A 166 -4.94 6.60 4.94
C PHE A 166 -4.41 7.95 5.44
N ILE A 167 -3.65 8.66 4.59
CA ILE A 167 -3.24 10.03 4.86
C ILE A 167 -3.75 10.97 3.75
N PRO A 168 -4.52 12.01 4.11
CA PRO A 168 -4.89 13.08 3.19
C PRO A 168 -3.66 13.88 2.71
N TYR A 169 -3.67 14.36 1.47
CA TYR A 169 -2.52 15.08 0.91
C TYR A 169 -2.31 16.49 1.49
N ASP A 170 -3.36 17.10 2.02
CA ASP A 170 -3.29 18.40 2.70
C ASP A 170 -2.59 18.32 4.07
N GLU A 171 -2.59 17.15 4.71
CA GLU A 171 -1.85 16.88 5.97
C GLU A 171 -0.34 16.77 5.77
N LEU A 172 0.12 16.69 4.52
CA LEU A 172 1.55 16.73 4.19
C LEU A 172 2.09 18.15 4.18
N HIS A 173 1.24 19.19 4.29
CA HIS A 173 1.64 20.60 4.43
C HIS A 173 2.56 21.12 3.31
N MET A 174 2.44 20.55 2.11
CA MET A 174 3.26 20.94 0.95
C MET A 174 2.71 22.19 0.25
N ALA A 175 3.61 23.10 -0.12
CA ALA A 175 3.25 24.23 -0.97
C ALA A 175 2.84 23.78 -2.38
N VAL A 176 2.19 24.64 -3.15
CA VAL A 176 1.91 24.38 -4.58
C VAL A 176 3.20 24.03 -5.32
N GLY A 177 3.19 22.91 -6.06
CA GLY A 177 4.35 22.43 -6.82
C GLY A 177 4.54 20.92 -6.79
N HIS A 178 5.66 20.49 -7.37
CA HIS A 178 6.11 19.10 -7.39
C HIS A 178 7.05 18.83 -6.22
N HIS A 179 6.79 17.76 -5.46
CA HIS A 179 7.58 17.38 -4.30
C HIS A 179 7.95 15.90 -4.34
N GLU A 180 9.21 15.62 -4.05
CA GLU A 180 9.72 14.26 -3.82
C GLU A 180 9.79 14.03 -2.32
N LEU A 181 9.06 13.03 -1.86
CA LEU A 181 8.90 12.69 -0.45
C LEU A 181 9.14 11.20 -0.26
N LYS A 182 9.32 10.79 0.99
CA LYS A 182 9.38 9.39 1.36
C LYS A 182 8.77 9.15 2.72
N PHE A 183 8.39 7.91 2.98
CA PHE A 183 7.96 7.48 4.31
C PHE A 183 8.53 6.10 4.63
N ASN A 184 8.59 5.77 5.91
CA ASN A 184 8.80 4.42 6.39
C ASN A 184 7.72 4.07 7.42
N LEU A 185 7.45 2.78 7.59
CA LEU A 185 6.58 2.28 8.65
C LEU A 185 7.41 1.79 9.84
N GLN A 186 6.88 1.99 11.03
CA GLN A 186 7.38 1.38 12.26
C GLN A 186 6.26 0.63 12.95
N LEU A 187 6.58 -0.55 13.50
CA LEU A 187 5.72 -1.24 14.45
C LEU A 187 6.17 -0.89 15.86
N HIS A 188 5.23 -0.55 16.74
CA HIS A 188 5.49 -0.24 18.14
C HIS A 188 4.74 -1.22 19.05
N HIS A 189 5.42 -1.69 20.08
CA HIS A 189 4.80 -2.44 21.17
C HIS A 189 4.42 -1.46 22.29
N LEU A 190 3.12 -1.15 22.43
CA LEU A 190 2.68 -0.05 23.30
C LEU A 190 2.90 -0.31 24.80
N PRO A 191 2.71 -1.53 25.34
CA PRO A 191 2.98 -1.82 26.75
C PRO A 191 4.42 -1.54 27.18
N SER A 192 5.41 -1.90 26.36
CA SER A 192 6.83 -1.64 26.66
C SER A 192 7.29 -0.27 26.20
N GLY A 193 6.61 0.32 25.21
CA GLY A 193 6.98 1.57 24.57
C GLY A 193 8.16 1.43 23.60
N THR A 194 8.47 0.21 23.15
CA THR A 194 9.58 -0.06 22.22
C THR A 194 9.14 -0.02 20.76
N MET A 195 10.04 0.42 19.88
CA MET A 195 9.92 0.22 18.44
C MET A 195 10.36 -1.20 18.13
N VAL A 196 9.47 -1.99 17.54
CA VAL A 196 9.68 -3.41 17.20
C VAL A 196 10.57 -3.55 15.98
N VAL A 197 10.15 -2.94 14.87
CA VAL A 197 10.81 -3.03 13.57
C VAL A 197 10.46 -1.80 12.75
N GLU A 198 11.33 -1.44 11.81
CA GLU A 198 11.10 -0.41 10.80
C GLU A 198 11.16 -1.01 9.39
N SER A 199 10.34 -0.49 8.48
CA SER A 199 10.41 -0.83 7.06
C SER A 199 11.52 -0.03 6.36
N PRO A 200 11.98 -0.47 5.17
CA PRO A 200 12.66 0.42 4.24
C PRO A 200 11.83 1.66 3.91
N PHE A 201 12.49 2.69 3.38
CA PHE A 201 11.81 3.87 2.85
C PHE A 201 11.10 3.56 1.54
N GLU A 202 9.86 4.01 1.43
CA GLU A 202 9.10 4.08 0.18
C GLU A 202 9.06 5.54 -0.29
N SER A 203 9.58 5.79 -1.49
CA SER A 203 9.57 7.12 -2.11
C SER A 203 8.31 7.34 -2.92
N PHE A 204 7.82 8.58 -2.95
CA PHE A 204 6.68 8.97 -3.76
C PHE A 204 6.75 10.44 -4.17
N THR A 205 5.97 10.80 -5.19
CA THR A 205 5.83 12.18 -5.64
C THR A 205 4.45 12.74 -5.32
N LEU A 206 4.39 14.04 -5.02
CA LEU A 206 3.17 14.79 -4.78
C LEU A 206 3.14 16.06 -5.63
N ASP A 207 2.11 16.18 -6.47
CA ASP A 207 1.81 17.39 -7.22
C ASP A 207 0.67 18.17 -6.53
N GLN A 208 1.04 19.20 -5.77
CA GLN A 208 0.12 20.13 -5.12
C GLN A 208 -0.31 21.23 -6.12
N LYS A 209 -1.62 21.47 -6.24
CA LYS A 209 -2.23 22.37 -7.23
C LYS A 209 -2.85 23.62 -6.61
#